data_AF-A0A817DBY1-F1
#
_entry.id   AF-A0A817DBY1-F1
#
_cell.length_a   1.000
_cell.length_b   1.000
_cell.length_c   1.000
_cell.angle_alpha   90.00
_cell.angle_beta   90.00
_cell.angle_gamma   90.00
#
_symmetry.space_group_name_H-M   'P 1'
#
loop_
_entity.id
_entity.type
_entity.pdbx_description
1 polymer ?
#
loop_
_entity_poly.entity_id
_entity_poly.type
_entity_poly.pdbx_seq_one_letter_code
_entity_poly.pdbx_strand_id
1 'polypeptide(L)'
;MAMAATRFLIRTATATRNPVFRLMSARTQATSTAPASGSAADLTFTFASPSEVFYNQAKNVRQIDVSTVGGNMGILAHHVPILGVLRPGVVSVFETDGNTKRFFGK
;
A
#
# COMPACT_ATOMS: atom_id res chain seq x y z
N MET A 1 -47.72 -22.46 44.73
CA MET A 1 -47.92 -22.65 46.18
C MET A 1 -46.62 -22.32 46.88
N ALA A 2 -46.47 -21.39 47.80
CA ALA A 2 -47.16 -20.14 48.15
C ALA A 2 -46.20 -19.44 49.14
N MET A 3 -46.19 -18.10 49.14
CA MET A 3 -45.97 -17.24 50.30
C MET A 3 -44.67 -17.37 51.14
N ALA A 4 -43.85 -16.33 51.09
CA ALA A 4 -43.39 -15.57 52.27
C ALA A 4 -42.89 -14.20 51.75
N ALA A 5 -43.57 -13.07 52.02
CA ALA A 5 -43.48 -12.29 53.26
C ALA A 5 -42.03 -11.75 53.43
N THR A 6 -41.70 -10.47 53.49
CA THR A 6 -42.34 -9.36 54.21
C THR A 6 -41.65 -8.05 53.78
N ARG A 7 -42.44 -6.97 53.72
CA ARG A 7 -42.04 -5.57 53.56
C ARG A 7 -40.97 -5.12 54.57
N PHE A 8 -40.03 -4.27 54.18
CA PHE A 8 -39.56 -3.07 54.95
C PHE A 8 -38.48 -2.33 54.14
N LEU A 9 -38.79 -1.19 53.52
CA LEU A 9 -38.60 0.18 54.03
C LEU A 9 -37.11 0.63 54.15
N ILE A 10 -36.75 1.53 53.23
CA ILE A 10 -35.86 2.70 53.38
C ILE A 10 -34.48 2.47 54.02
N ARG A 11 -33.44 2.71 53.22
CA ARG A 11 -32.31 3.54 53.64
C ARG A 11 -31.74 4.29 52.44
N THR A 12 -32.10 5.57 52.35
CA THR A 12 -31.41 6.57 51.57
C THR A 12 -30.00 6.76 52.15
N ALA A 13 -28.98 6.51 51.34
CA ALA A 13 -27.62 6.92 51.66
C ALA A 13 -27.11 7.78 50.49
N THR A 14 -27.24 9.10 50.66
CA THR A 14 -26.56 10.10 49.85
C THR A 14 -25.06 10.00 50.11
N ALA A 15 -24.35 9.23 49.29
CA ALA A 15 -22.89 9.19 49.31
C ALA A 15 -22.36 10.21 48.28
N THR A 16 -22.00 11.39 48.76
CA THR A 16 -21.21 12.39 48.06
C THR A 16 -19.86 11.78 47.68
N ARG A 17 -19.68 11.40 46.42
CA ARG A 17 -18.38 11.00 45.87
C ARG A 17 -17.95 11.94 44.76
N ASN A 18 -17.13 12.89 45.20
CA ASN A 18 -16.16 13.69 44.46
C ASN A 18 -15.78 13.07 43.10
N PRO A 19 -16.08 13.69 41.95
CA PRO A 19 -15.58 13.20 40.66
C PRO A 19 -14.13 13.68 40.52
N VAL A 20 -13.20 12.96 41.16
CA VAL A 20 -11.79 13.08 40.82
C VAL A 20 -11.67 12.63 39.38
N PHE A 21 -11.48 13.60 38.48
CA PHE A 21 -11.10 13.47 37.08
C PHE A 21 -10.28 12.20 36.84
N ARG A 22 -10.96 11.11 36.45
CA ARG A 22 -10.30 9.89 36.01
C ARG A 22 -10.05 10.04 34.51
N LEU A 23 -9.02 10.82 34.20
CA LEU A 23 -8.48 10.99 32.86
C LEU A 23 -7.86 9.65 32.43
N MET A 24 -8.70 8.71 31.97
CA MET A 24 -8.21 7.53 31.26
C MET A 24 -7.88 7.96 29.83
N SER A 25 -6.59 8.19 29.58
CA SER A 25 -6.04 8.21 28.24
C SER A 25 -6.33 6.87 27.55
N ALA A 26 -7.38 6.84 26.72
CA ALA A 26 -7.57 5.77 25.75
C ALA A 26 -6.41 5.86 24.75
N ARG A 27 -5.37 5.05 24.95
CA ARG A 27 -4.39 4.76 23.91
C ARG A 27 -5.11 3.98 22.81
N THR A 28 -5.64 4.68 21.82
CA THR A 28 -6.00 4.13 20.53
C THR A 28 -4.71 3.60 19.89
N GLN A 29 -4.51 2.29 19.95
CA GLN A 29 -3.49 1.62 19.16
C GLN A 29 -3.94 1.70 17.70
N ALA A 30 -3.42 2.70 16.98
CA ALA A 30 -3.55 2.78 15.54
C ALA A 30 -2.74 1.62 14.95
N THR A 31 -3.42 0.54 14.57
CA THR A 31 -2.83 -0.47 13.70
C THR A 31 -2.62 0.19 12.35
N SER A 32 -1.37 0.55 12.04
CA SER A 32 -0.96 0.90 10.69
C SER A 32 -1.20 -0.32 9.82
N THR A 33 -2.28 -0.32 9.05
CA THR A 33 -2.44 -1.19 7.89
C THR A 33 -1.33 -0.82 6.91
N ALA A 34 -0.25 -1.61 6.91
CA ALA A 34 0.69 -1.58 5.80
C ALA A 34 -0.10 -1.87 4.52
N PRO A 35 0.12 -1.13 3.43
CA PRO A 35 -0.50 -1.49 2.16
C PRO A 35 -0.06 -2.91 1.83
N ALA A 36 -1.01 -3.75 1.44
CA ALA A 36 -0.77 -5.11 1.01
C ALA A 36 0.41 -5.11 0.03
N SER A 37 1.48 -5.81 0.41
CA SER A 37 2.55 -6.17 -0.51
C SER A 37 1.88 -6.80 -1.73
N GLY A 38 2.00 -6.13 -2.89
CA GLY A 38 1.56 -6.69 -4.15
C GLY A 38 2.13 -8.11 -4.30
N SER A 39 1.35 -8.97 -4.94
CA SER A 39 1.76 -10.33 -5.34
C SER A 39 3.24 -10.33 -5.75
N ALA A 40 4.00 -11.29 -5.23
CA ALA A 40 5.47 -11.32 -5.17
C ALA A 40 6.23 -11.31 -6.52
N ALA A 41 5.60 -10.90 -7.62
CA ALA A 41 6.16 -10.86 -8.96
C ALA A 41 5.61 -9.73 -9.87
N ASP A 42 4.75 -8.84 -9.37
CA ASP A 42 4.10 -7.85 -10.24
C ASP A 42 4.92 -6.55 -10.34
N LEU A 43 5.44 -6.25 -11.54
CA LEU A 43 6.09 -4.98 -11.85
C LEU A 43 5.03 -4.00 -12.38
N THR A 44 4.84 -2.88 -11.66
CA THR A 44 3.98 -1.80 -12.15
C THR A 44 4.79 -0.87 -13.05
N PHE A 45 4.46 -0.87 -14.35
CA PHE A 45 5.22 -0.14 -15.35
C PHE A 45 4.44 1.03 -15.94
N THR A 46 5.10 2.18 -16.07
CA THR A 46 4.59 3.36 -16.75
C THR A 46 5.65 3.87 -17.70
N PHE A 47 5.28 4.09 -18.96
CA PHE A 47 6.18 4.58 -19.99
C PHE A 47 5.41 5.50 -20.95
N ALA A 48 5.92 6.72 -21.09
CA ALA A 48 5.27 7.76 -21.86
C ALA A 48 6.31 8.64 -22.55
N SER A 49 5.90 9.20 -23.67
CA SER A 49 6.55 10.31 -24.36
C SER A 49 5.73 11.59 -24.13
N PRO A 50 6.26 12.79 -24.45
CA PRO A 50 5.50 14.03 -24.35
C PRO A 50 4.19 14.02 -25.16
N SER A 51 4.15 13.25 -26.26
CA SER A 51 3.00 13.22 -27.18
C SER A 51 2.04 12.06 -26.91
N GLU A 52 2.52 10.95 -26.34
CA GLU A 52 1.75 9.71 -26.21
C GLU A 52 2.17 8.90 -24.98
N VAL A 53 1.19 8.30 -24.30
CA VAL A 53 1.39 7.37 -23.18
C VAL A 53 1.29 5.94 -23.70
N PHE A 54 2.37 5.16 -23.61
CA PHE A 54 2.41 3.77 -24.09
C PHE A 54 1.94 2.78 -23.02
N TYR A 55 2.35 3.01 -21.76
CA TYR A 55 1.96 2.20 -20.62
C TYR A 55 1.59 3.11 -19.45
N ASN A 56 0.49 2.79 -18.78
CA ASN A 56 0.04 3.48 -17.58
C ASN A 56 -0.29 2.46 -16.50
N GLN A 57 0.53 2.40 -15.45
CA GLN A 57 0.37 1.48 -14.30
C GLN A 57 0.09 0.03 -14.72
N ALA A 58 0.72 -0.41 -15.81
CA ALA A 58 0.50 -1.73 -16.39
C ALA A 58 1.12 -2.81 -15.48
N LYS A 59 0.39 -3.92 -15.28
CA LYS A 59 0.82 -5.07 -14.44
C LYS A 59 1.22 -6.31 -15.25
N ASN A 60 1.01 -6.29 -16.57
CA ASN A 60 1.29 -7.40 -17.48
C ASN A 60 2.75 -7.37 -18.01
N VAL A 61 3.68 -6.75 -17.28
CA VAL A 61 5.08 -6.59 -17.70
C VAL A 61 5.97 -7.43 -16.80
N ARG A 62 6.75 -8.32 -17.39
CA ARG A 62 7.68 -9.19 -16.66
C ARG A 62 9.04 -8.54 -16.47
N GLN A 63 9.53 -7.86 -17.52
CA GLN A 63 10.85 -7.27 -17.53
C GLN A 63 10.90 -6.08 -18.49
N ILE A 64 11.70 -5.07 -18.17
CA ILE A 64 12.03 -3.98 -19.08
C ILE A 64 13.55 -3.92 -19.26
N ASP A 65 14.02 -3.75 -20.48
CA ASP A 65 15.42 -3.46 -20.80
C ASP A 65 15.56 -2.02 -21.32
N VAL A 66 16.40 -1.23 -20.64
CA VAL A 66 16.64 0.19 -20.94
C VAL A 66 18.12 0.46 -21.19
N SER A 67 18.40 1.26 -22.22
CA SER A 67 19.74 1.75 -22.51
C SER A 67 20.00 3.03 -21.71
N THR A 68 20.88 2.97 -20.70
CA THR A 68 21.29 4.13 -19.90
C THR A 68 22.68 4.63 -20.29
N VAL A 69 23.05 5.83 -19.85
CA VAL A 69 24.41 6.36 -20.07
C VAL A 69 25.48 5.49 -19.38
N GLY A 70 25.13 4.80 -18.28
CA GLY A 70 26.01 3.91 -17.54
C GLY A 70 26.03 2.45 -18.02
N GLY A 71 25.28 2.10 -19.07
CA GLY A 71 25.13 0.73 -19.58
C GLY A 71 23.66 0.31 -19.78
N ASN A 72 23.45 -0.92 -20.23
CA ASN A 72 22.10 -1.49 -20.42
C ASN A 72 21.61 -2.14 -19.12
N MET A 73 20.36 -1.88 -18.75
CA MET A 73 19.77 -2.31 -17.48
C MET A 73 18.47 -3.09 -17.70
N GLY A 74 18.41 -4.30 -17.16
CA GLY A 74 17.20 -5.12 -17.09
C GLY A 74 16.48 -4.95 -15.76
N ILE A 75 15.31 -4.31 -15.77
CA ILE A 75 14.48 -4.05 -14.59
C ILE A 75 13.43 -5.16 -14.48
N LEU A 76 13.49 -5.88 -13.36
CA LEU A 76 12.57 -6.96 -12.98
C LEU A 76 11.76 -6.54 -11.72
N ALA A 77 10.76 -7.33 -11.36
CA ALA A 77 10.02 -7.12 -10.12
C ALA A 77 10.99 -7.16 -8.92
N HIS A 78 10.81 -6.24 -7.96
CA HIS A 78 11.68 -6.09 -6.78
C HIS A 78 13.16 -5.77 -7.10
N HIS A 79 13.42 -4.99 -8.15
CA HIS A 79 14.74 -4.43 -8.42
C HIS A 79 15.11 -3.34 -7.38
N VAL A 80 16.41 -3.11 -7.20
CA VAL A 80 16.93 -2.03 -6.35
C VAL A 80 16.41 -0.67 -6.84
N PRO A 81 16.01 0.26 -5.94
CA PRO A 81 15.63 1.62 -6.35
C PRO A 81 16.82 2.38 -6.94
N ILE A 82 16.74 2.75 -8.22
CA ILE A 82 17.80 3.47 -8.94
C ILE A 82 17.18 4.59 -9.77
N LEU A 83 17.90 5.71 -9.88
CA LEU A 83 17.62 6.80 -10.82
C LEU A 83 18.71 6.81 -11.88
N GLY A 84 18.34 6.97 -13.15
CA GLY A 84 19.29 6.96 -14.26
C GLY A 84 18.80 7.76 -15.45
N VAL A 85 19.74 8.27 -16.24
CA VAL A 85 19.47 8.98 -17.49
C VAL A 85 19.58 7.99 -18.66
N LEU A 86 18.61 8.06 -19.57
CA LEU A 86 18.58 7.22 -20.76
C LEU A 86 19.55 7.74 -21.83
N ARG A 87 20.22 6.82 -22.51
CA ARG A 87 20.96 7.08 -23.73
C ARG A 87 20.01 6.89 -24.92
N PRO A 88 20.18 7.62 -26.04
CA PRO A 88 19.49 7.29 -27.28
C PRO A 88 19.72 5.82 -27.65
N GLY A 89 18.62 5.09 -27.85
CA GLY A 89 18.65 3.65 -28.03
C GLY A 89 17.25 3.05 -28.05
N VAL A 90 17.19 1.73 -27.98
CA VAL A 90 15.94 0.97 -28.00
C VAL A 90 15.58 0.56 -26.57
N VAL A 91 14.35 0.84 -26.17
CA VAL A 91 13.75 0.32 -24.93
C VAL A 91 12.91 -0.89 -25.27
N SER A 92 13.04 -1.96 -24.51
CA SER A 92 12.37 -3.24 -24.79
C SER A 92 11.52 -3.65 -23.61
N VAL A 93 10.25 -3.89 -23.85
CA VAL A 93 9.28 -4.27 -22.83
C VAL A 93 8.88 -5.72 -23.11
N PHE A 94 9.07 -6.58 -22.11
CA PHE A 94 8.67 -7.98 -22.15
C PHE A 94 7.37 -8.15 -21.37
N GLU A 95 6.29 -8.46 -22.08
CA GLU A 95 4.98 -8.71 -21.50
C GLU A 95 4.87 -10.15 -20.99
N THR A 96 3.97 -10.40 -20.06
CA THR A 96 3.74 -11.74 -19.48
C THR A 96 3.25 -12.74 -20.53
N ASP A 97 2.58 -12.25 -21.57
CA ASP A 97 2.09 -13.06 -22.70
C ASP A 97 3.20 -13.53 -23.66
N GLY A 98 4.47 -13.23 -23.34
CA GLY A 98 5.64 -13.56 -24.17
C GLY A 98 5.87 -12.58 -25.33
N ASN A 99 4.99 -11.58 -25.48
CA ASN A 99 5.14 -10.52 -26.45
C ASN A 99 6.26 -9.56 -26.05
N THR A 100 7.02 -9.08 -27.05
CA THR A 100 8.11 -8.11 -26.84
C THR A 100 7.87 -6.87 -27.69
N LYS A 101 7.68 -5.73 -27.05
CA LYS A 101 7.53 -4.42 -27.72
C LYS A 101 8.81 -3.63 -27.61
N ARG A 102 9.28 -3.10 -28.73
CA ARG A 102 10.50 -2.29 -28.80
C ARG A 102 10.17 -0.87 -29.22
N PHE A 103 10.66 0.09 -28.45
CA PHE A 103 10.42 1.51 -28.63
C PHE A 103 11.74 2.19 -28.95
N PHE A 104 11.74 3.06 -29.96
CA PHE A 104 12.85 3.93 -30.29
C PHE A 104 12.37 5.38 -30.17
N GLY A 105 13.08 6.18 -29.37
CA GLY A 105 12.83 7.61 -29.29
C GLY A 105 13.24 8.26 -30.60
N LYS A 106 12.27 8.79 -31.35
CA LYS A 106 12.54 9.69 -32.48
C LYS A 106 12.94 11.07 -31.98
#